data_AF-A0A132GRY4-F1
#
_entry.id   AF-A0A132GRY4-F1
#
_cell.length_a   1.000
_cell.length_b   1.000
_cell.length_c   1.000
_cell.angle_alpha   90.00
_cell.angle_beta   90.00
_cell.angle_gamma   90.00
#
_symmetry.space_group_name_H-M   'P 1'
#
loop_
_entity.id
_entity.type
_entity.pdbx_description
1 polymer ?
#
loop_
_entity_poly.entity_id
_entity_poly.type
_entity_poly.pdbx_seq_one_letter_code
_entity_poly.pdbx_strand_id
1 'polypeptide(L)'
;MGQKKIYDKEYKVQAVKLGREVGFSKAAEELGIPTDTIYGWNKAAKAGRLDLGPGQQTPQTARTLAEENEKLREEVKSLSKEVRRLKEENEFLEEASAFFAASRRKSVKN
;
A
#
# COMPACT_ATOMS: atom_id res chain seq x y z
N MET A 1 5.69 -18.96 -44.01
CA MET A 1 6.39 -18.33 -42.87
C MET A 1 5.43 -17.35 -42.20
N GLY A 2 5.01 -17.60 -40.96
CA GLY A 2 4.05 -16.73 -40.27
C GLY A 2 4.69 -15.40 -39.89
N GLN A 3 4.10 -14.29 -40.34
CA GLN A 3 4.54 -12.94 -39.94
C GLN A 3 4.28 -12.76 -38.44
N LYS A 4 5.32 -12.40 -37.70
CA LYS A 4 5.24 -12.13 -36.27
C LYS A 4 4.55 -10.77 -36.10
N LYS A 5 3.26 -10.75 -35.75
CA LYS A 5 2.56 -9.52 -35.40
C LYS A 5 3.29 -8.86 -34.22
N ILE A 6 3.79 -7.66 -34.45
CA ILE A 6 4.40 -6.83 -33.40
C ILE A 6 3.26 -6.04 -32.77
N TYR A 7 3.10 -6.19 -31.47
CA TYR A 7 2.11 -5.46 -30.70
C TYR A 7 2.82 -4.46 -29.78
N ASP A 8 2.29 -3.25 -29.72
CA ASP A 8 2.80 -2.19 -28.86
C ASP A 8 2.67 -2.55 -27.38
N LYS A 9 3.56 -1.98 -26.57
CA LYS A 9 3.59 -2.25 -25.12
C LYS A 9 2.27 -1.84 -24.45
N GLU A 10 1.73 -0.68 -24.82
CA GLU A 10 0.47 -0.16 -24.28
C GLU A 10 -0.72 -1.09 -24.62
N TYR A 11 -0.77 -1.56 -25.87
CA TYR A 11 -1.78 -2.52 -26.29
C TYR A 11 -1.72 -3.82 -25.48
N LYS A 12 -0.52 -4.36 -25.25
CA LYS A 12 -0.34 -5.56 -24.41
C LYS A 12 -0.82 -5.33 -22.98
N VAL A 13 -0.56 -4.14 -22.43
CA VAL A 13 -0.99 -3.79 -21.07
C VAL A 13 -2.51 -3.71 -20.99
N GLN A 14 -3.16 -3.02 -21.94
CA GLN A 14 -4.62 -2.92 -21.98
C GLN A 14 -5.29 -4.28 -22.19
N ALA A 15 -4.75 -5.11 -23.07
CA ALA A 15 -5.25 -6.46 -23.29
C ALA A 15 -5.18 -7.31 -22.01
N VAL A 16 -4.06 -7.26 -21.28
CA VAL A 16 -3.93 -8.00 -20.01
C VAL A 16 -4.87 -7.45 -18.93
N LYS A 17 -5.11 -6.14 -18.88
CA LYS A 17 -6.09 -5.53 -17.96
C LYS A 17 -7.51 -6.02 -18.26
N LEU A 18 -7.92 -5.90 -19.52
CA LEU A 18 -9.23 -6.40 -19.98
C LEU A 18 -9.38 -7.90 -19.66
N GLY A 19 -8.36 -8.70 -19.94
CA GLY A 19 -8.36 -10.13 -19.62
C GLY A 19 -8.49 -10.46 -18.13
N ARG A 20 -8.09 -9.57 -17.22
CA ARG A 20 -8.30 -9.72 -15.77
C ARG A 20 -9.72 -9.33 -15.33
N GLU A 21 -10.36 -8.42 -16.06
CA GLU A 21 -11.72 -7.93 -15.75
C GLU A 21 -12.80 -8.86 -16.32
N VAL A 22 -12.70 -9.24 -17.60
CA VAL A 22 -13.73 -10.03 -18.31
C VAL A 22 -13.34 -11.49 -18.55
N GLY A 23 -12.07 -11.83 -18.34
CA GLY A 23 -11.50 -13.15 -18.60
C GLY A 23 -10.71 -13.22 -19.90
N PHE A 24 -9.54 -13.88 -19.86
CA PHE A 24 -8.57 -13.89 -20.97
C PHE A 24 -9.12 -14.44 -22.28
N SER A 25 -9.98 -15.47 -22.26
CA SER A 25 -10.55 -16.03 -23.48
C SER A 25 -11.51 -15.06 -24.16
N LYS A 26 -12.38 -14.37 -23.39
CA LYS A 26 -13.31 -13.37 -23.92
C LYS A 26 -12.57 -12.13 -24.42
N ALA A 27 -11.60 -11.65 -23.64
CA ALA A 27 -10.76 -10.52 -24.06
C ALA A 27 -9.97 -10.83 -25.34
N ALA A 28 -9.49 -12.07 -25.52
CA ALA A 28 -8.80 -12.47 -26.74
C ALA A 28 -9.73 -12.47 -27.97
N GLU A 29 -10.97 -12.94 -27.80
CA GLU A 29 -12.00 -12.92 -28.84
C GLU A 29 -12.38 -11.49 -29.23
N GLU A 30 -12.68 -10.63 -28.24
CA GLU A 30 -13.02 -9.21 -28.46
C GLU A 30 -11.89 -8.43 -29.15
N LEU A 31 -10.63 -8.73 -28.81
CA LEU A 31 -9.46 -8.07 -29.37
C LEU A 31 -8.97 -8.71 -30.68
N GLY A 32 -9.55 -9.83 -31.12
CA GLY A 32 -9.14 -10.55 -32.32
C GLY A 32 -7.71 -11.10 -32.26
N ILE A 33 -7.20 -11.41 -31.06
CA ILE A 33 -5.87 -11.97 -30.85
C ILE A 33 -5.95 -13.43 -30.40
N PRO A 34 -4.93 -14.27 -30.68
CA PRO A 34 -4.91 -15.63 -30.17
C PRO A 34 -4.89 -15.65 -28.64
N THR A 35 -5.70 -16.49 -28.03
CA THR A 35 -5.80 -16.64 -26.56
C THR A 35 -4.44 -16.94 -25.91
N ASP A 36 -3.59 -17.76 -26.55
CA ASP A 36 -2.24 -18.03 -26.05
C ASP A 36 -1.35 -16.78 -25.96
N THR A 37 -1.62 -15.79 -26.81
CA THR A 37 -0.86 -14.53 -26.85
C THR A 37 -1.15 -13.70 -25.60
N ILE A 38 -2.43 -13.55 -25.23
CA ILE A 38 -2.82 -12.79 -24.03
C ILE A 38 -2.37 -13.49 -22.75
N TYR A 39 -2.40 -14.83 -22.71
CA TYR A 39 -1.83 -15.62 -21.61
C TYR A 39 -0.31 -15.45 -21.50
N GLY A 40 0.39 -15.42 -22.63
CA GLY A 40 1.82 -15.12 -22.70
C GLY A 40 2.16 -13.75 -22.12
N TRP A 41 1.36 -12.73 -22.42
CA TRP A 41 1.53 -11.38 -21.86
C TRP A 41 1.21 -11.32 -20.36
N ASN A 42 0.17 -12.02 -19.90
CA ASN A 42 -0.11 -12.11 -18.47
C ASN A 42 1.03 -12.82 -17.71
N LYS A 43 1.64 -13.86 -18.30
CA LYS A 43 2.83 -14.52 -17.72
C LYS A 43 4.03 -13.56 -17.67
N ALA A 44 4.25 -12.77 -18.71
CA ALA A 44 5.29 -11.74 -18.73
C ALA A 44 5.03 -10.66 -17.66
N ALA A 45 3.76 -10.28 -17.45
CA ALA A 45 3.38 -9.34 -16.40
C ALA A 45 3.62 -9.89 -14.99
N LYS A 46 3.26 -11.16 -14.74
CA LYS A 46 3.56 -11.84 -13.46
C LYS A 46 5.06 -11.93 -13.17
N ALA A 47 5.88 -12.06 -14.21
CA ALA A 47 7.33 -12.10 -14.12
C ALA A 47 8.00 -10.71 -14.08
N GLY A 48 7.22 -9.62 -14.04
CA GLY A 48 7.75 -8.25 -14.02
C GLY A 48 8.36 -7.76 -15.34
N ARG A 49 8.21 -8.51 -16.44
CA ARG A 49 8.72 -8.15 -17.78
C ARG A 49 7.77 -7.27 -18.58
N LEU A 50 6.50 -7.21 -18.15
CA LEU A 50 5.49 -6.30 -18.69
C LEU A 50 4.90 -5.50 -17.52
N ASP A 51 5.26 -4.22 -17.47
CA ASP A 51 4.70 -3.30 -16.48
C ASP A 51 3.27 -2.94 -16.85
N LEU A 52 2.31 -3.28 -15.98
CA LEU A 52 0.89 -3.00 -16.16
C LEU A 52 0.47 -1.63 -15.59
N GLY A 53 1.42 -0.87 -15.06
CA GLY A 53 1.20 0.42 -14.43
C GLY A 53 1.04 0.34 -12.90
N PRO A 54 0.94 1.50 -12.23
CA PRO A 54 0.87 1.57 -10.77
C PRO A 54 -0.35 0.82 -10.22
N GLY A 55 -0.14 0.02 -9.18
CA GLY A 55 -1.20 -0.72 -8.47
C GLY A 55 -1.40 -2.18 -8.87
N GLN A 56 -0.66 -2.71 -9.85
CA GLN A 56 -0.75 -4.14 -10.20
C GLN A 56 0.27 -4.96 -9.38
N GLN A 57 -0.21 -5.74 -8.41
CA GLN A 57 0.62 -6.61 -7.59
C GLN A 57 1.38 -7.64 -8.46
N THR A 58 2.68 -7.46 -8.57
CA THR A 58 3.60 -8.55 -8.94
C THR A 58 4.05 -9.27 -7.66
N PRO A 59 4.52 -10.52 -7.73
CA PRO A 59 5.04 -11.23 -6.53
C PRO A 59 6.16 -10.45 -5.81
N GLN A 60 6.99 -9.73 -6.56
CA GLN A 60 8.06 -8.88 -6.03
C GLN A 60 7.50 -7.64 -5.31
N THR A 61 6.53 -6.97 -5.93
CA THR A 61 5.83 -5.83 -5.31
C THR A 61 5.06 -6.25 -4.06
N ALA A 62 4.39 -7.41 -4.09
CA ALA A 62 3.63 -7.93 -2.95
C ALA A 62 4.53 -8.25 -1.75
N ARG A 63 5.71 -8.84 -1.98
CA ARG A 63 6.70 -9.08 -0.92
C ARG A 63 7.21 -7.77 -0.32
N THR A 64 7.56 -6.81 -1.17
CA THR A 64 8.03 -5.48 -0.74
C THR A 64 6.95 -4.75 0.09
N LEU A 65 5.70 -4.81 -0.34
CA LEU A 65 4.56 -4.22 0.38
C LEU A 65 4.30 -4.91 1.73
N ALA A 66 4.53 -6.21 1.85
CA ALA A 66 4.37 -6.93 3.12
C ALA A 66 5.46 -6.50 4.13
N GLU A 67 6.70 -6.39 3.67
CA GLU A 67 7.83 -5.90 4.48
C GLU A 67 7.61 -4.44 4.92
N GLU A 68 7.08 -3.58 4.04
CA GLU A 68 6.72 -2.20 4.38
C GLU A 68 5.56 -2.13 5.39
N ASN A 69 4.55 -2.99 5.24
CA ASN A 69 3.44 -3.09 6.21
C ASN A 69 3.91 -3.50 7.60
N GLU A 70 4.87 -4.41 7.70
CA GLU A 70 5.43 -4.83 8.98
C GLU A 70 6.13 -3.67 9.69
N LYS A 71 6.98 -2.93 8.98
CA LYS A 71 7.66 -1.74 9.51
C LYS A 71 6.66 -0.67 9.99
N LEU A 72 5.62 -0.39 9.21
CA LEU A 72 4.58 0.57 9.59
C LEU A 72 3.84 0.13 10.86
N ARG A 73 3.58 -1.17 11.04
CA ARG A 73 2.96 -1.70 12.27
C ARG A 73 3.86 -1.52 13.49
N GLU A 74 5.15 -1.74 13.34
CA GLU A 74 6.12 -1.50 14.42
C GLU A 74 6.19 -0.03 14.81
N GLU A 75 6.22 0.86 13.81
CA GLU A 75 6.24 2.31 14.01
C GLU A 75 4.97 2.79 14.74
N VAL A 76 3.79 2.37 14.28
CA VAL A 76 2.50 2.69 14.94
C VAL A 76 2.51 2.24 16.40
N LYS A 77 3.05 1.06 16.69
CA LYS A 77 3.14 0.55 18.07
C LYS A 77 4.09 1.38 18.93
N SER A 78 5.21 1.82 18.37
CA SER A 78 6.18 2.67 19.06
C SER A 78 5.60 4.06 19.37
N LEU A 79 4.97 4.69 18.38
CA LEU A 79 4.33 5.99 18.53
C LEU A 79 3.16 5.94 19.52
N SER A 80 2.38 4.85 19.51
CA SER A 80 1.26 4.68 20.45
C SER A 80 1.74 4.62 21.91
N LYS A 81 2.91 4.01 22.17
CA LYS A 81 3.51 4.01 23.50
C LYS A 81 3.98 5.40 23.91
N GLU A 82 4.60 6.14 22.99
CA GLU A 82 5.08 7.49 23.26
C GLU A 82 3.91 8.45 23.55
N VAL A 83 2.84 8.38 22.77
CA VAL A 83 1.61 9.15 23.02
C VAL A 83 1.05 8.85 24.41
N ARG A 84 1.05 7.60 24.84
CA ARG A 84 0.60 7.24 26.19
C ARG A 84 1.49 7.86 27.27
N ARG A 85 2.81 7.74 27.13
CA ARG A 85 3.77 8.32 28.07
C ARG A 85 3.62 9.84 28.18
N LEU A 86 3.52 10.53 27.04
CA LEU A 86 3.35 11.98 27.02
C LEU A 86 2.03 12.44 27.64
N LYS A 87 0.96 11.64 27.49
CA LYS A 87 -0.32 11.92 28.18
C LYS A 87 -0.20 11.77 29.69
N GLU A 88 0.43 10.69 30.16
CA GLU A 88 0.69 10.46 31.58
C GLU A 88 1.58 11.58 32.17
N GLU A 89 2.59 12.05 31.43
CA GLU A 89 3.44 13.17 31.85
C GLU A 89 2.68 14.50 31.90
N ASN A 90 1.85 14.80 30.90
CA ASN A 90 1.00 16.00 30.92
C ASN A 90 0.02 15.98 32.09
N GLU A 91 -0.63 14.85 32.37
CA GLU A 91 -1.56 14.71 33.50
C GLU A 91 -0.83 14.95 34.84
N PHE A 92 0.35 14.35 35.01
CA PHE A 92 1.18 14.58 36.19
C PHE A 92 1.58 16.07 36.36
N LEU A 93 1.96 16.73 35.27
CA LEU A 93 2.32 18.16 35.29
C LEU A 93 1.12 19.04 35.60
N GLU A 94 -0.06 18.72 35.07
CA GLU A 94 -1.30 19.42 35.37
C GLU A 94 -1.66 19.31 36.86
N GLU A 95 -1.61 18.09 37.43
CA GLU A 95 -1.85 17.85 38.85
C GLU A 95 -0.86 18.62 39.74
N ALA A 96 0.43 18.55 39.42
CA ALA A 96 1.46 19.29 40.14
C ALA A 96 1.19 20.82 40.07
N SER A 97 0.84 21.33 38.89
CA SER A 97 0.54 22.76 38.70
C SER A 97 -0.66 23.21 39.53
N ALA A 98 -1.70 22.38 39.61
CA ALA A 98 -2.90 22.63 40.41
C ALA A 98 -2.58 22.61 41.92
N PHE A 99 -1.78 21.65 42.36
CA PHE A 99 -1.32 21.57 43.75
C PHE A 99 -0.52 22.81 44.16
N PHE A 100 0.45 23.23 43.36
CA PHE A 100 1.25 24.42 43.64
C PHE A 100 0.39 25.69 43.60
N ALA A 101 -0.54 25.83 42.65
CA ALA A 101 -1.46 26.96 42.61
C ALA A 101 -2.38 27.05 43.85
N ALA A 102 -2.89 25.92 44.34
CA ALA A 102 -3.70 25.86 45.55
C ALA A 102 -2.90 26.19 46.81
N SER A 103 -1.64 25.73 46.90
CA SER A 103 -0.75 26.04 48.03
C SER A 103 -0.46 27.54 48.16
N ARG A 104 -0.24 28.25 47.04
CA ARG A 104 -0.08 29.72 47.03
C ARG A 104 -1.31 30.45 47.56
N ARG A 105 -2.52 30.01 47.23
CA ARG A 105 -3.76 30.65 47.73
C ARG A 105 -3.97 30.47 49.24
N LYS A 106 -3.49 29.37 49.84
CA LYS A 106 -3.54 29.16 51.30
C LYS A 106 -2.55 30.06 52.05
N SER A 107 -1.35 30.27 51.50
CA SER A 107 -0.33 31.13 52.11
C SER A 107 -0.73 32.61 52.17
N VAL A 108 -1.54 33.10 51.24
CA VAL A 108 -1.94 34.52 51.17
C VAL A 108 -3.11 34.86 52.13
N LYS A 109 -3.73 33.85 52.75
CA LYS A 109 -4.86 34.02 53.68
C LYS A 109 -4.47 34.02 55.17
N ASN A 110 -3.17 33.86 55.49
CA ASN A 110 -2.63 33.96 56.84
C ASN A 110 -1.90 35.29 57.04
#